data_AF-A0A6G0R1Z6-F1
#
_entry.id   AF-A0A6G0R1Z6-F1
#
_cell.length_a   1.000
_cell.length_b   1.000
_cell.length_c   1.000
_cell.angle_alpha   90.00
_cell.angle_beta   90.00
_cell.angle_gamma   90.00
#
_symmetry.space_group_name_H-M   'P 1'
#
loop_
_entity.id
_entity.type
_entity.pdbx_description
1 polymer ?
#
loop_
_entity_poly.entity_id
_entity_poly.type
_entity_poly.pdbx_seq_one_letter_code
_entity_poly.pdbx_strand_id
1 'polypeptide(L)' 'MRLEHFYHPGDDVMIHVPKQFRSKKKHVTDGPFPICAAYNNGTVTVDKGSTQQQAGSHRIFPC' A
#
# COMPACT_ATOMS: atom_id res chain seq x y z
N MET A 1 -9.00 -5.97 -13.99
CA MET A 1 -8.38 -6.84 -12.96
C MET A 1 -8.86 -6.36 -11.61
N ARG A 2 -9.50 -7.21 -10.80
CA ARG A 2 -10.28 -6.79 -9.63
C ARG A 2 -9.44 -7.00 -8.37
N LEU A 3 -9.01 -5.91 -7.75
CA LEU A 3 -7.99 -5.90 -6.70
C LEU A 3 -8.40 -6.66 -5.44
N GLU A 4 -9.70 -6.65 -5.12
CA GLU A 4 -10.32 -7.37 -3.99
C GLU A 4 -10.09 -8.88 -4.01
N HIS A 5 -9.76 -9.47 -5.17
CA HIS A 5 -9.44 -10.91 -5.27
C HIS A 5 -7.99 -11.24 -4.91
N PHE A 6 -7.10 -10.25 -4.92
CA PHE A 6 -5.66 -10.44 -4.69
C PHE A 6 -5.20 -9.95 -3.33
N TYR A 7 -5.97 -9.06 -2.71
CA TYR A 7 -5.62 -8.39 -1.47
C TYR A 7 -6.80 -8.46 -0.51
N HIS A 8 -6.58 -9.05 0.65
CA HIS A 8 -7.57 -9.17 1.71
C HIS A 8 -7.25 -8.24 2.88
N PRO A 9 -8.26 -7.73 3.60
CA PRO A 9 -8.04 -7.03 4.86
C PRO A 9 -7.25 -7.90 5.84
N GLY A 10 -6.20 -7.33 6.44
CA GLY A 10 -5.25 -8.02 7.30
C GLY A 10 -3.96 -8.47 6.62
N ASP A 11 -3.91 -8.50 5.28
CA ASP A 11 -2.67 -8.80 4.55
C ASP A 11 -1.68 -7.62 4.68
N ASP A 12 -0.40 -7.95 4.86
CA ASP A 12 0.67 -6.97 4.89
C ASP A 12 1.17 -6.65 3.48
N VAL A 13 1.29 -5.36 3.19
CA VAL A 13 1.79 -4.88 1.90
C VAL A 13 2.83 -3.77 2.05
N MET A 14 3.71 -3.67 1.06
CA MET A 14 4.63 -2.56 0.91
C MET A 14 4.08 -1.51 -0.06
N ILE A 15 4.25 -0.23 0.26
CA ILE A 15 3.86 0.90 -0.59
C ILE A 15 5.09 1.54 -1.21
N HIS A 16 5.08 1.69 -2.54
CA HIS A 16 6.13 2.37 -3.26
C HIS A 16 6.17 3.88 -2.96
N VAL A 17 7.34 4.34 -2.54
CA VAL A 17 7.61 5.75 -2.25
C VAL A 17 7.95 6.47 -3.56
N PRO A 18 7.18 7.52 -3.96
CA PRO A 18 7.48 8.31 -5.14
C PRO A 18 8.88 8.92 -5.06
N LYS A 19 9.59 9.01 -6.19
CA LYS A 19 10.98 9.51 -6.24
C LYS A 19 11.17 10.84 -5.53
N GLN A 20 10.21 11.75 -5.64
CA GLN A 20 10.24 13.07 -4.99
C GLN A 20 10.24 13.04 -3.47
N PHE A 21 9.73 11.96 -2.85
CA PHE A 21 9.69 11.76 -1.40
C PHE A 21 10.79 10.83 -0.90
N ARG A 22 11.63 10.29 -1.79
CA ARG A 22 12.78 9.47 -1.39
C ARG A 22 13.83 10.39 -0.81
N SER A 23 14.00 10.34 0.51
CA SER A 23 15.13 10.99 1.17
C SER A 23 16.46 10.39 0.67
N LYS A 24 17.59 11.03 0.98
CA LYS A 24 18.95 10.56 0.60
C LYS A 24 19.24 9.08 0.88
N LYS A 25 18.50 8.44 1.81
CA LYS A 25 18.59 7.01 2.16
C LYS A 25 17.99 6.02 1.14
N LYS A 26 17.50 6.46 -0.04
CA LYS A 26 17.03 5.60 -1.14
C LYS A 26 15.96 4.55 -0.75
N HIS A 27 15.08 4.84 0.19
CA HIS A 27 13.97 3.92 0.49
C HIS A 27 12.96 3.95 -0.68
N VAL A 28 12.78 2.82 -1.37
CA VAL A 28 11.95 2.71 -2.59
C VAL A 28 10.53 2.29 -2.26
N THR A 29 10.37 1.50 -1.21
CA THR A 29 9.11 0.96 -0.67
C THR A 29 9.06 1.22 0.83
N ASP A 30 7.87 1.43 1.38
CA ASP A 30 7.61 1.71 2.80
C ASP A 30 6.62 0.67 3.32
N GLY A 31 6.73 0.26 4.59
CA GLY A 31 5.92 -0.82 5.18
C GLY A 31 6.76 -1.83 5.96
N PRO A 32 6.23 -3.03 6.25
CA PRO A 32 4.90 -3.53 5.87
C PRO A 32 3.75 -2.76 6.55
N PHE A 33 2.63 -2.62 5.85
CA PHE A 33 1.41 -2.03 6.38
C PHE A 33 0.22 -2.99 6.15
N PRO A 34 -0.60 -3.26 7.17
CA PRO A 34 -1.76 -4.13 7.01
C PRO A 34 -2.86 -3.41 6.22
N ILE A 35 -3.51 -4.14 5.32
CA ILE A 35 -4.65 -3.66 4.55
C ILE A 35 -5.87 -3.57 5.46
N CYS A 36 -6.52 -2.41 5.50
CA CYS A 36 -7.82 -2.23 6.16
C CYS A 36 -8.98 -2.60 5.23
N ALA A 37 -8.90 -2.18 3.96
CA ALA A 37 -9.97 -2.36 2.99
C ALA A 37 -9.42 -2.31 1.55
N ALA A 38 -9.93 -3.17 0.68
CA ALA A 38 -9.71 -3.10 -0.76
C ALA A 38 -10.99 -2.60 -1.44
N TYR A 39 -10.84 -1.77 -2.47
CA TYR A 39 -11.95 -1.18 -3.21
C TYR A 39 -11.92 -1.60 -4.68
N ASN A 40 -13.10 -1.79 -5.25
CA ASN A 40 -13.31 -2.11 -6.66
C ASN A 40 -12.73 -1.08 -7.66
N ASN A 41 -12.42 0.14 -7.22
CA ASN A 41 -11.76 1.15 -8.05
C ASN A 41 -10.23 0.93 -8.20
N GLY A 42 -9.70 -0.18 -7.67
CA GLY A 42 -8.27 -0.50 -7.77
C GLY A 42 -7.41 0.21 -6.73
N THR A 43 -7.98 0.61 -5.60
CA THR A 43 -7.25 1.15 -4.46
C THR A 43 -7.41 0.27 -3.24
N VAL A 44 -6.47 0.35 -2.31
CA VAL A 44 -6.61 -0.20 -0.96
C VAL A 44 -6.33 0.89 0.06
N THR A 45 -6.95 0.80 1.22
CA THR A 45 -6.58 1.54 2.40
C THR A 45 -5.69 0.66 3.25
N VAL A 46 -4.52 1.16 3.65
CA VAL A 46 -3.63 0.52 4.61
C VAL A 46 -3.59 1.29 5.92
N ASP A 47 -3.30 0.58 7.00
CA ASP A 47 -3.03 1.19 8.30
C ASP A 47 -1.53 1.48 8.45
N LYS A 48 -1.17 2.73 8.76
CA LYS A 48 0.20 3.12 9.13
C LYS A 48 0.36 3.28 10.64
N GLY A 49 -0.59 2.77 11.42
CA GLY A 49 -0.66 2.85 12.87
C GLY A 49 -1.24 4.18 13.37
N SER A 50 -0.66 5.31 12.96
CA SER A 50 -1.15 6.65 13.34
C SER A 50 -2.18 7.23 12.37
N THR A 51 -2.17 6.75 11.12
CA THR A 51 -3.01 7.24 10.04
C THR A 51 -3.35 6.11 9.08
N GLN A 52 -4.51 6.22 8.42
CA GLN A 52 -4.84 5.37 7.30
C GLN A 52 -4.45 6.07 5.99
N GLN A 53 -3.90 5.32 5.05
CA GLN A 53 -3.52 5.85 3.74
C GLN A 53 -4.17 5.02 2.63
N GLN A 54 -4.83 5.70 1.70
CA GLN A 54 -5.29 5.08 0.47
C GLN A 54 -4.15 5.03 -0.57
N ALA A 55 -3.91 3.87 -1.14
CA ALA A 55 -2.92 3.64 -2.19
C ALA A 55 -3.56 2.93 -3.38
N GLY A 56 -3.15 3.32 -4.59
CA GLY A 56 -3.53 2.62 -5.80
C GLY A 56 -2.76 1.31 -5.95
N SER A 57 -3.39 0.31 -6.55
CA SER A 57 -2.82 -1.02 -6.84
C SER A 57 -1.42 -0.97 -7.46
N HIS A 58 -1.16 -0.01 -8.35
CA HIS A 58 0.13 0.13 -9.03
C HIS A 58 1.27 0.59 -8.10
N ARG A 59 0.96 1.02 -6.87
CA ARG A 59 1.93 1.44 -5.86
C ARG A 59 2.06 0.43 -4.73
N ILE A 60 1.32 -0.68 -4.76
CA ILE A 60 1.27 -1.66 -3.69
C ILE A 60 1.97 -2.93 -4.16
N PHE A 61 2.79 -3.50 -3.31
CA PHE A 61 3.48 -4.75 -3.53
C PHE A 61 3.15 -5.71 -2.39
N PRO A 62 2.80 -6.97 -2.68
CA PRO A 62 2.67 -7.98 -1.64
C PRO A 62 4.01 -8.15 -0.94
N CYS A 63 3.97 -8.39 0.38
CA CYS A 63 5.14 -8.82 1.15
C CYS A 63 5.54 -10.26 0.83
#